data_AF-A0A925TV37-F1
#
_entry.id   AF-A0A925TV37-F1
#
_cell.length_a   1.000
_cell.length_b   1.000
_cell.length_c   1.000
_cell.angle_alpha   90.00
_cell.angle_beta   90.00
_cell.angle_gamma   90.00
#
_symmetry.space_group_name_H-M   'P 1'
#
loop_
_entity.id
_entity.type
_entity.pdbx_description
1 polymer ?
#
loop_
_entity_poly.entity_id
_entity_poly.type
_entity_poly.pdbx_seq_one_letter_code
_entity_poly.pdbx_strand_id
1 'polypeptide(L)'
;EATYHLFVINHITGDTLSATTQLVHPYKTMSPSELTAYENIADTGDISYQCKYAINGKIYELQMEFNYAEKNIITGDSSTHILNWQIFDSKIADNLTGYGNIAHSIPRYSFYTFSNNHIEDNENIHRTFLSINYYFYAGAIDLYYFYINGYALSGLAELYATNQYTNIKNGFGIFSSRYSVELDSIGLTLDSLDSLACGNITRHLNFTSSIYNPYYPGCE
;
A
#
# COMPACT_ATOMS: atom_id res chain seq x y z
N GLU A 1 1.32 20.31 -21.15
CA GLU A 1 0.67 19.81 -19.92
C GLU A 1 -0.70 19.27 -20.28
N ALA A 2 -1.10 18.14 -19.73
CA ALA A 2 -2.40 17.51 -20.03
C ALA A 2 -3.37 17.74 -18.87
N THR A 3 -4.38 18.58 -19.11
CA THR A 3 -5.48 18.86 -18.18
C THR A 3 -6.70 18.07 -18.61
N TYR A 4 -7.36 17.38 -17.68
CA TYR A 4 -8.64 16.73 -17.95
C TYR A 4 -9.80 17.63 -17.55
N HIS A 5 -10.87 17.58 -18.33
CA HIS A 5 -12.08 18.35 -18.13
C HIS A 5 -13.28 17.40 -18.01
N LEU A 6 -14.02 17.51 -16.92
CA LEU A 6 -15.33 16.91 -16.74
C LEU A 6 -16.39 17.93 -17.13
N PHE A 7 -17.35 17.54 -17.96
CA PHE A 7 -18.53 18.33 -18.28
C PHE A 7 -19.74 17.40 -18.36
N VAL A 8 -20.77 17.68 -17.56
CA VAL A 8 -22.00 16.87 -17.52
C VAL A 8 -23.20 17.79 -17.69
N ILE A 9 -24.17 17.34 -18.48
CA ILE A 9 -25.41 18.04 -18.77
C ILE A 9 -26.57 17.19 -18.23
N ASN A 10 -27.42 17.80 -17.41
CA ASN A 10 -28.71 17.21 -17.09
C ASN A 10 -29.70 17.55 -18.21
N HIS A 11 -30.08 16.57 -19.01
CA HIS A 11 -31.00 16.78 -20.15
C HIS A 11 -32.46 17.06 -19.74
N ILE A 12 -32.82 16.89 -18.46
CA ILE A 12 -34.16 17.16 -17.93
C ILE A 12 -34.24 18.61 -17.42
N THR A 13 -33.26 19.05 -16.62
CA THR A 13 -33.25 20.40 -16.02
C THR A 13 -32.51 21.44 -16.85
N GLY A 14 -31.61 21.02 -17.74
CA GLY A 14 -30.70 21.90 -18.46
C GLY A 14 -29.46 22.32 -17.66
N ASP A 15 -29.33 21.88 -16.41
CA ASP A 15 -28.19 22.21 -15.56
C ASP A 15 -26.90 21.60 -16.08
N THR A 16 -25.79 22.31 -15.89
CA THR A 16 -24.46 21.84 -16.26
C THR A 16 -23.53 21.87 -15.05
N LEU A 17 -22.74 20.82 -14.89
CA LEU A 17 -21.63 20.78 -13.95
C LEU A 17 -20.32 20.56 -14.69
N SER A 18 -19.24 21.11 -14.14
CA SER A 18 -17.91 20.97 -14.74
C SER A 18 -16.82 20.93 -13.69
N ALA A 19 -15.72 20.25 -14.02
CA ALA A 19 -14.54 20.19 -13.15
C ALA A 19 -13.28 20.04 -14.01
N THR A 20 -12.13 20.35 -13.42
CA THR A 20 -10.83 20.20 -14.10
C THR A 20 -9.80 19.69 -13.13
N THR A 21 -8.89 18.83 -13.60
CA THR A 21 -7.75 18.37 -12.80
C THR A 21 -6.52 18.20 -13.66
N GLN A 22 -5.35 18.41 -13.06
CA GLN A 22 -4.07 18.12 -13.68
C GLN A 22 -3.78 16.63 -13.58
N LEU A 23 -3.27 16.03 -14.65
CA LEU A 23 -2.85 14.63 -14.60
C LEU A 23 -1.58 14.48 -13.77
N VAL A 24 -1.60 13.53 -12.83
CA VAL A 24 -0.38 13.02 -12.20
C VAL A 24 0.44 12.28 -13.25
N HIS A 25 1.69 12.69 -13.44
CA HIS A 25 2.58 12.05 -14.41
C HIS A 25 3.16 10.73 -13.85
N PRO A 26 3.61 9.82 -14.74
CA PRO A 26 4.42 8.69 -14.34
C PRO A 26 5.63 9.11 -13.51
N TYR A 27 5.95 8.33 -12.48
CA TYR A 27 7.10 8.52 -11.61
C TYR A 27 7.78 7.18 -11.34
N LYS A 28 8.95 7.21 -10.69
CA LYS A 28 9.75 6.01 -10.42
C LYS A 28 9.80 5.70 -8.93
N THR A 29 9.74 4.42 -8.61
CA THR A 29 10.13 3.89 -7.31
C THR A 29 11.65 3.75 -7.24
N MET A 30 12.21 3.94 -6.06
CA MET A 30 13.65 3.82 -5.80
C MET A 30 13.96 2.67 -4.86
N SER A 31 13.09 2.42 -3.88
CA SER A 31 13.21 1.30 -2.94
C SER A 31 11.81 0.86 -2.48
N PRO A 32 11.39 -0.38 -2.75
CA PRO A 32 11.93 -1.24 -3.80
C PRO A 32 11.82 -0.57 -5.19
N SER A 33 12.60 -1.08 -6.15
CA SER A 33 12.57 -0.63 -7.54
C SER A 33 12.00 -1.73 -8.43
N GLU A 34 11.73 -1.43 -9.70
CA GLU A 34 11.33 -2.43 -10.72
C GLU A 34 12.35 -3.57 -10.91
N LEU A 35 13.60 -3.40 -10.44
CA LEU A 35 14.63 -4.43 -10.49
C LEU A 35 14.73 -5.25 -9.19
N THR A 36 13.93 -4.92 -8.18
CA THR A 36 13.95 -5.63 -6.90
C THR A 36 13.24 -6.97 -7.05
N ALA A 37 14.01 -8.06 -7.14
CA ALA A 37 13.48 -9.42 -7.17
C ALA A 37 13.26 -10.01 -5.77
N TYR A 38 14.03 -9.55 -4.78
CA TYR A 38 13.96 -10.04 -3.41
C TYR A 38 14.08 -8.89 -2.40
N GLU A 39 13.23 -8.90 -1.39
CA GLU A 39 13.25 -7.95 -0.27
C GLU A 39 13.93 -8.59 0.95
N ASN A 40 14.88 -7.86 1.54
CA ASN A 40 15.47 -8.27 2.81
C ASN A 40 14.78 -7.56 3.97
N ILE A 41 13.89 -8.30 4.64
CA ILE A 41 13.15 -7.88 5.83
C ILE A 41 13.62 -8.68 7.05
N ALA A 42 14.77 -9.37 6.98
CA ALA A 42 15.37 -10.04 8.13
C ALA A 42 15.99 -9.01 9.10
N ASP A 43 16.11 -9.39 10.38
CA ASP A 43 16.74 -8.61 11.45
C ASP A 43 15.90 -7.41 12.01
N THR A 44 16.45 -6.72 13.01
CA THR A 44 15.88 -5.65 13.85
C THR A 44 16.08 -4.23 13.32
N GLY A 45 16.78 -4.07 12.19
CA GLY A 45 16.99 -2.77 11.56
C GLY A 45 15.74 -2.20 10.87
N ASP A 46 15.92 -1.06 10.20
CA ASP A 46 14.87 -0.41 9.43
C ASP A 46 14.90 -0.83 7.95
N ILE A 47 13.72 -0.88 7.33
CA ILE A 47 13.53 -0.96 5.89
C ILE A 47 13.01 0.40 5.39
N SER A 48 13.53 0.86 4.25
CA SER A 48 13.20 2.17 3.68
C SER A 48 12.47 2.03 2.35
N TYR A 49 11.28 2.63 2.28
CA TYR A 49 10.47 2.75 1.09
C TYR A 49 10.59 4.15 0.50
N GLN A 50 10.93 4.24 -0.78
CA GLN A 50 11.22 5.51 -1.44
C GLN A 50 10.71 5.55 -2.88
N CYS A 51 10.13 6.69 -3.26
CA CYS A 51 9.75 6.99 -4.64
C CYS A 51 10.03 8.46 -4.96
N LYS A 52 10.22 8.77 -6.26
CA LYS A 52 10.31 10.15 -6.74
C LYS A 52 8.97 10.85 -6.61
N TYR A 53 9.00 12.16 -6.38
CA TYR A 53 7.80 12.97 -6.58
C TYR A 53 7.34 12.85 -8.03
N ALA A 54 6.06 12.59 -8.22
CA ALA A 54 5.38 12.72 -9.50
C ALA A 54 5.09 14.20 -9.80
N ILE A 55 5.23 14.60 -11.06
CA ILE A 55 4.72 15.90 -11.50
C ILE A 55 3.20 15.91 -11.29
N ASN A 56 2.69 16.98 -10.69
CA ASN A 56 1.30 17.14 -10.22
C ASN A 56 0.85 16.18 -9.10
N GLY A 57 1.72 15.31 -8.57
CA GLY A 57 1.41 14.44 -7.43
C GLY A 57 1.68 15.14 -6.09
N LYS A 58 0.65 15.22 -5.23
CA LYS A 58 0.72 15.91 -3.93
C LYS A 58 0.70 14.98 -2.73
N ILE A 59 -0.16 13.96 -2.75
CA ILE A 59 -0.33 12.98 -1.66
C ILE A 59 0.07 11.60 -2.16
N TYR A 60 0.75 10.84 -1.30
CA TYR A 60 1.32 9.55 -1.65
C TYR A 60 0.93 8.51 -0.62
N GLU A 61 0.76 7.31 -1.13
CA GLU A 61 0.35 6.14 -0.39
C GLU A 61 1.19 4.94 -0.84
N LEU A 62 1.45 4.01 0.09
CA LEU A 62 2.07 2.72 -0.18
C LEU A 62 1.30 1.60 0.52
N GLN A 63 0.91 0.62 -0.28
CA GLN A 63 0.31 -0.63 0.15
C GLN A 63 1.22 -1.80 -0.21
N MET A 64 1.26 -2.81 0.66
CA MET A 64 1.92 -4.09 0.42
C MET A 64 0.87 -5.19 0.46
N GLU A 65 0.86 -6.07 -0.54
CA GLU A 65 0.15 -7.35 -0.49
C GLU A 65 1.14 -8.44 -0.11
N PHE A 66 0.85 -9.16 0.98
CA PHE A 66 1.57 -10.36 1.37
C PHE A 66 0.75 -11.59 0.97
N ASN A 67 1.25 -12.33 -0.02
CA ASN A 67 0.62 -13.53 -0.55
C ASN A 67 1.22 -14.80 0.09
N TYR A 68 0.36 -15.69 0.59
CA TYR A 68 0.78 -16.98 1.14
C TYR A 68 -0.23 -18.08 0.82
N ALA A 69 0.23 -19.33 0.84
CA ALA A 69 -0.61 -20.51 0.73
C ALA A 69 -0.76 -21.18 2.09
N GLU A 70 -1.94 -21.70 2.36
CA GLU A 70 -2.23 -22.60 3.48
C GLU A 70 -2.49 -24.00 2.97
N LYS A 71 -1.92 -24.99 3.63
CA LYS A 71 -2.18 -26.40 3.39
C LYS A 71 -2.61 -27.07 4.70
N ASN A 72 -3.80 -27.67 4.70
CA ASN A 72 -4.25 -28.47 5.81
C ASN A 72 -3.52 -29.82 5.79
N ILE A 73 -2.79 -30.14 6.85
CA ILE A 73 -1.97 -31.37 6.92
C ILE A 73 -2.80 -32.64 7.16
N ILE A 74 -4.05 -32.50 7.62
CA ILE A 74 -4.98 -33.61 7.85
C ILE A 74 -5.76 -33.93 6.58
N THR A 75 -6.36 -32.91 5.95
CA THR A 75 -7.22 -33.12 4.76
C THR A 75 -6.44 -33.07 3.45
N GLY A 76 -5.30 -32.39 3.42
CA GLY A 76 -4.52 -32.13 2.21
C GLY A 76 -5.01 -30.93 1.40
N ASP A 77 -6.12 -30.29 1.80
CA ASP A 77 -6.68 -29.13 1.11
C ASP A 77 -5.70 -27.96 1.11
N SER A 78 -5.70 -27.17 0.02
CA SER A 78 -4.84 -26.02 -0.13
C SER A 78 -5.63 -24.80 -0.59
N SER A 79 -5.29 -23.63 -0.04
CA SER A 79 -5.90 -22.34 -0.38
C SER A 79 -4.85 -21.24 -0.39
N THR A 80 -5.07 -20.19 -1.18
CA THR A 80 -4.22 -19.00 -1.25
C THR A 80 -4.89 -17.83 -0.56
N HIS A 81 -4.08 -17.03 0.14
CA HIS A 81 -4.52 -15.90 0.95
C HIS A 81 -3.66 -14.67 0.69
N ILE A 82 -4.26 -13.49 0.88
CA ILE A 82 -3.63 -12.20 0.67
C ILE A 82 -3.89 -11.32 1.89
N LEU A 83 -2.84 -10.78 2.49
CA LEU A 83 -2.93 -9.75 3.51
C LEU A 83 -2.55 -8.40 2.93
N ASN A 84 -3.41 -7.41 3.13
CA ASN A 84 -3.18 -6.04 2.69
C ASN A 84 -2.62 -5.21 3.84
N TRP A 85 -1.36 -4.78 3.71
CA TRP A 85 -0.71 -3.92 4.69
C TRP A 85 -0.56 -2.50 4.17
N GLN A 86 -1.27 -1.56 4.82
CA GLN A 86 -1.07 -0.14 4.63
C GLN A 86 0.24 0.29 5.31
N ILE A 87 1.31 0.53 4.54
CA ILE A 87 2.60 0.96 5.10
C ILE A 87 2.52 2.46 5.45
N PHE A 88 2.01 3.27 4.54
CA PHE A 88 1.63 4.66 4.80
C PHE A 88 0.52 5.07 3.85
N ASP A 89 -0.32 6.04 4.25
CA ASP A 89 -1.51 6.48 3.51
C ASP A 89 -1.50 7.97 3.14
N SER A 90 -0.55 8.75 3.67
CA SER A 90 -0.66 10.20 3.68
C SER A 90 0.68 10.96 3.68
N LYS A 91 1.64 10.52 2.86
CA LYS A 91 2.89 11.28 2.68
C LYS A 91 2.66 12.44 1.71
N ILE A 92 3.07 13.65 2.11
CA ILE A 92 2.83 14.88 1.33
C ILE A 92 4.11 15.33 0.66
N ALA A 93 4.08 15.55 -0.65
CA ALA A 93 5.17 16.19 -1.37
C ALA A 93 5.16 17.71 -1.13
N ASP A 94 6.34 18.30 -1.00
CA ASP A 94 6.48 19.74 -0.75
C ASP A 94 6.24 20.60 -2.00
N ASN A 95 6.25 19.99 -3.18
CA ASN A 95 6.04 20.65 -4.47
C ASN A 95 5.29 19.72 -5.45
N LEU A 96 4.92 20.28 -6.61
CA LEU A 96 4.25 19.57 -7.70
C LEU A 96 5.14 19.42 -8.95
N THR A 97 6.41 19.80 -8.86
CA THR A 97 7.33 19.86 -10.02
C THR A 97 8.04 18.54 -10.29
N GLY A 98 7.85 17.54 -9.43
CA GLY A 98 8.53 16.25 -9.50
C GLY A 98 9.96 16.25 -8.93
N TYR A 99 10.42 17.38 -8.38
CA TYR A 99 11.75 17.48 -7.75
C TYR A 99 11.68 17.10 -6.28
N GLY A 100 12.20 15.93 -5.94
CA GLY A 100 12.27 15.43 -4.57
C GLY A 100 11.91 13.95 -4.49
N ASN A 101 11.74 13.45 -3.28
CA ASN A 101 11.39 12.07 -3.02
C ASN A 101 10.56 11.94 -1.75
N ILE A 102 9.62 10.99 -1.79
CA ILE A 102 9.04 10.44 -0.58
C ILE A 102 10.04 9.43 -0.04
N ALA A 103 10.30 9.49 1.26
CA ALA A 103 11.05 8.48 1.98
C ALA A 103 10.30 8.12 3.27
N HIS A 104 10.14 6.84 3.51
CA HIS A 104 9.51 6.32 4.71
C HIS A 104 10.28 5.10 5.19
N SER A 105 10.78 5.17 6.42
CA SER A 105 11.46 4.05 7.05
C SER A 105 10.60 3.53 8.20
N ILE A 106 10.51 2.20 8.28
CA ILE A 106 9.87 1.49 9.38
C ILE A 106 10.78 0.36 9.86
N PRO A 107 10.65 -0.07 11.12
CA PRO A 107 11.34 -1.25 11.58
C PRO A 107 10.92 -2.48 10.79
N ARG A 108 11.88 -3.33 10.40
CA ARG A 108 11.61 -4.57 9.67
C ARG A 108 10.68 -5.50 10.44
N TYR A 109 10.77 -5.51 11.77
CA TYR A 109 9.92 -6.35 12.60
C TYR A 109 8.42 -6.04 12.44
N SER A 110 8.05 -4.84 11.97
CA SER A 110 6.66 -4.45 11.75
C SER A 110 5.95 -5.37 10.76
N PHE A 111 6.67 -5.96 9.79
CA PHE A 111 6.11 -6.95 8.86
C PHE A 111 5.67 -8.23 9.58
N TYR A 112 6.52 -8.74 10.48
CA TYR A 112 6.21 -9.96 11.25
C TYR A 112 5.09 -9.68 12.26
N THR A 113 5.09 -8.53 12.91
CA THR A 113 3.99 -8.11 13.81
C THR A 113 2.67 -7.96 13.05
N PHE A 114 2.71 -7.37 11.85
CA PHE A 114 1.53 -7.28 10.99
C PHE A 114 0.99 -8.68 10.67
N SER A 115 1.85 -9.61 10.23
CA SER A 115 1.47 -10.98 9.90
C SER A 115 0.87 -11.71 11.11
N ASN A 116 1.53 -11.61 12.26
CA ASN A 116 1.05 -12.17 13.54
C ASN A 116 -0.34 -11.68 13.94
N ASN A 117 -0.65 -10.41 13.69
CA ASN A 117 -1.93 -9.83 14.09
C ASN A 117 -3.09 -10.16 13.14
N HIS A 118 -2.80 -10.68 11.93
CA HIS A 118 -3.82 -10.92 10.90
C HIS A 118 -3.95 -12.40 10.50
N ILE A 119 -3.07 -13.27 10.99
CA ILE A 119 -3.10 -14.71 10.73
C ILE A 119 -3.45 -15.42 12.04
N GLU A 120 -4.50 -16.22 12.01
CA GLU A 120 -4.87 -17.05 13.16
C GLU A 120 -3.98 -18.29 13.28
N ASP A 121 -3.65 -18.65 14.52
CA ASP A 121 -2.94 -19.89 14.82
C ASP A 121 -3.76 -21.12 14.47
N ASN A 122 -3.11 -22.08 13.82
CA ASN A 122 -3.71 -23.37 13.55
C ASN A 122 -2.62 -24.43 13.38
N GLU A 123 -2.57 -25.38 14.31
CA GLU A 123 -1.61 -26.49 14.32
C GLU A 123 -1.77 -27.44 13.11
N ASN A 124 -2.95 -27.45 12.49
CA ASN A 124 -3.24 -28.30 11.33
C ASN A 124 -2.95 -27.60 10.00
N ILE A 125 -2.50 -26.36 10.01
CA ILE A 125 -2.19 -25.59 8.81
C ILE A 125 -0.69 -25.37 8.71
N HIS A 126 -0.12 -25.78 7.58
CA HIS A 126 1.23 -25.39 7.18
C HIS A 126 1.15 -24.26 6.15
N ARG A 127 1.98 -23.24 6.31
CA ARG A 127 1.95 -22.03 5.48
C ARG A 127 3.19 -21.90 4.61
N THR A 128 3.03 -21.46 3.39
CA THR A 128 4.14 -21.21 2.48
C THR A 128 4.05 -19.80 1.93
N PHE A 129 5.11 -19.02 2.10
CA PHE A 129 5.26 -17.70 1.47
C PHE A 129 5.18 -17.85 -0.07
N LEU A 130 4.45 -16.96 -0.73
CA LEU A 130 4.38 -16.93 -2.20
C LEU A 130 5.10 -15.71 -2.77
N SER A 131 4.64 -14.51 -2.44
CA SER A 131 5.20 -13.26 -2.96
C SER A 131 4.74 -12.05 -2.15
N ILE A 132 5.44 -10.93 -2.37
CA ILE A 132 5.02 -9.60 -1.99
C ILE A 132 4.73 -8.80 -3.25
N ASN A 133 3.65 -8.02 -3.24
CA ASN A 133 3.40 -6.98 -4.23
C ASN A 133 3.37 -5.62 -3.52
N TYR A 134 3.91 -4.58 -4.16
CA TYR A 134 3.81 -3.21 -3.67
C TYR A 134 3.04 -2.33 -4.65
N TYR A 135 2.18 -1.50 -4.10
CA TYR A 135 1.41 -0.51 -4.84
C TYR A 135 1.75 0.88 -4.29
N PHE A 136 2.53 1.62 -5.06
CA PHE A 136 2.77 3.03 -4.79
C PHE A 136 1.72 3.85 -5.52
N TYR A 137 1.09 4.78 -4.82
CA TYR A 137 0.13 5.72 -5.39
C TYR A 137 0.61 7.15 -5.22
N ALA A 138 0.35 7.97 -6.24
CA ALA A 138 0.46 9.41 -6.19
C ALA A 138 -0.87 10.04 -6.63
N GLY A 139 -1.46 10.85 -5.77
CA GLY A 139 -2.71 11.56 -6.01
C GLY A 139 -2.50 13.05 -6.26
N ALA A 140 -3.32 13.64 -7.13
CA ALA A 140 -3.27 15.06 -7.43
C ALA A 140 -3.69 15.94 -6.24
N ILE A 141 -3.45 17.25 -6.36
CA ILE A 141 -3.73 18.22 -5.30
C ILE A 141 -5.20 18.26 -4.87
N ASP A 142 -6.15 18.04 -5.78
CA ASP A 142 -7.57 17.98 -5.46
C ASP A 142 -7.88 16.82 -4.49
N LEU A 143 -7.19 15.68 -4.64
CA LEU A 143 -7.34 14.54 -3.72
C LEU A 143 -6.76 14.87 -2.34
N TYR A 144 -5.62 15.57 -2.30
CA TYR A 144 -5.04 16.06 -1.04
C TYR A 144 -6.00 17.03 -0.32
N TYR A 145 -6.63 17.96 -1.03
CA TYR A 145 -7.59 18.89 -0.42
C TYR A 145 -8.83 18.18 0.11
N PHE A 146 -9.32 17.17 -0.62
CA PHE A 146 -10.37 16.30 -0.13
C PHE A 146 -9.98 15.60 1.17
N TYR A 147 -8.80 14.98 1.18
CA TYR A 147 -8.23 14.30 2.34
C TYR A 147 -8.19 15.22 3.56
N ILE A 148 -7.52 16.37 3.51
CA ILE A 148 -7.39 17.25 4.69
C ILE A 148 -8.72 17.83 5.17
N ASN A 149 -9.69 18.05 4.28
CA ASN A 149 -11.02 18.50 4.68
C ASN A 149 -11.77 17.39 5.43
N GLY A 150 -11.63 16.12 5.01
CA GLY A 150 -12.16 14.98 5.75
C GLY A 150 -11.61 14.88 7.17
N TYR A 151 -10.29 15.02 7.35
CA TYR A 151 -9.65 14.95 8.68
C TYR A 151 -10.02 16.12 9.59
N ALA A 152 -10.27 17.31 9.05
CA ALA A 152 -10.70 18.46 9.84
C ALA A 152 -12.08 18.26 10.49
N LEU A 153 -12.92 17.37 9.94
CA LEU A 153 -14.27 17.09 10.43
C LEU A 153 -14.31 16.11 11.60
N SER A 154 -13.32 15.22 11.73
CA SER A 154 -13.20 14.25 12.83
C SER A 154 -12.91 14.85 14.21
N GLY A 155 -12.69 16.17 14.30
CA GLY A 155 -12.16 16.84 15.48
C GLY A 155 -13.16 17.21 16.58
N LEU A 156 -14.40 17.66 16.27
CA LEU A 156 -15.43 18.07 17.26
C LEU A 156 -16.71 18.74 16.65
N ALA A 157 -17.00 18.64 15.35
CA ALA A 157 -18.02 19.48 14.69
C ALA A 157 -18.96 18.73 13.73
N GLU A 158 -19.69 17.71 14.22
CA GLU A 158 -20.77 17.04 13.45
C GLU A 158 -22.07 17.88 13.35
N LEU A 159 -22.18 19.01 14.05
CA LEU A 159 -23.44 19.76 14.21
C LEU A 159 -23.74 20.81 13.14
N TYR A 160 -22.88 20.99 12.15
CA TYR A 160 -23.15 21.82 10.99
C TYR A 160 -22.68 21.05 9.75
N ALA A 161 -23.58 20.84 8.79
CA ALA A 161 -23.24 20.31 7.46
C ALA A 161 -22.13 21.20 6.87
N THR A 162 -20.89 20.76 7.02
CA THR A 162 -19.69 21.54 6.73
C THR A 162 -19.21 21.11 5.37
N ASN A 163 -18.97 22.10 4.50
CA ASN A 163 -18.68 21.92 3.09
C ASN A 163 -17.55 20.90 2.87
N GLN A 164 -17.90 19.68 2.49
CA GLN A 164 -16.92 18.74 1.94
C GLN A 164 -16.25 19.42 0.75
N TYR A 165 -14.93 19.35 0.67
CA TYR A 165 -14.20 19.92 -0.45
C TYR A 165 -14.76 19.39 -1.78
N THR A 166 -15.08 20.31 -2.68
CA THR A 166 -15.47 20.00 -4.05
C THR A 166 -14.73 20.92 -5.01
N ASN A 167 -14.25 20.35 -6.11
CA ASN A 167 -13.77 21.10 -7.27
C ASN A 167 -14.74 21.02 -8.46
N ILE A 168 -15.95 20.50 -8.24
CA ILE A 168 -17.01 20.41 -9.23
C ILE A 168 -17.87 21.68 -9.14
N LYS A 169 -17.83 22.49 -10.20
CA LYS A 169 -18.71 23.64 -10.34
C LYS A 169 -20.15 23.17 -10.54
N ASN A 170 -21.09 23.76 -9.81
CA ASN A 170 -22.52 23.41 -9.81
C ASN A 170 -22.80 21.95 -9.41
N GLY A 171 -21.97 21.37 -8.55
CA GLY A 171 -22.14 20.00 -8.06
C GLY A 171 -21.40 19.75 -6.76
N PHE A 172 -21.39 18.49 -6.33
CA PHE A 172 -20.69 18.01 -5.16
C PHE A 172 -19.80 16.82 -5.52
N GLY A 173 -18.75 16.59 -4.74
CA GLY A 173 -17.76 15.53 -4.96
C GLY A 173 -16.46 16.07 -5.54
N ILE A 174 -15.58 15.15 -5.95
CA ILE A 174 -14.25 15.49 -6.43
C ILE A 174 -14.01 14.90 -7.81
N PHE A 175 -13.29 15.67 -8.63
CA PHE A 175 -12.72 15.20 -9.88
C PHE A 175 -11.21 15.38 -9.81
N SER A 176 -10.48 14.26 -9.70
CA SER A 176 -9.04 14.28 -9.46
C SER A 176 -8.36 13.21 -10.33
N SER A 177 -7.04 13.20 -10.32
CA SER A 177 -6.24 12.17 -10.98
C SER A 177 -5.30 11.47 -9.99
N ARG A 178 -4.92 10.25 -10.35
CA ARG A 178 -3.92 9.45 -9.63
C ARG A 178 -3.06 8.67 -10.61
N TYR A 179 -1.84 8.39 -10.23
CA TYR A 179 -0.95 7.44 -10.91
C TYR A 179 -0.51 6.37 -9.92
N SER A 180 -0.41 5.13 -10.37
CA SER A 180 0.07 4.01 -9.57
C SER A 180 1.27 3.34 -10.22
N VAL A 181 2.23 2.92 -9.39
CA VAL A 181 3.32 2.02 -9.77
C VAL A 181 3.12 0.73 -8.99
N GLU A 182 3.05 -0.37 -9.72
CA GLU A 182 2.94 -1.72 -9.17
C GLU A 182 4.28 -2.43 -9.32
N LEU A 183 4.72 -3.07 -8.24
CA LEU A 183 5.88 -3.95 -8.22
C LEU A 183 5.39 -5.31 -7.74
N ASP A 184 5.39 -6.30 -8.63
CA ASP A 184 4.79 -7.61 -8.38
C ASP A 184 5.85 -8.69 -8.19
N SER A 185 5.41 -9.82 -7.64
CA SER A 185 6.21 -11.05 -7.59
C SER A 185 7.55 -10.91 -6.87
N ILE A 186 7.64 -10.03 -5.87
CA ILE A 186 8.86 -9.84 -5.07
C ILE A 186 8.98 -10.98 -4.05
N GLY A 187 10.09 -11.69 -4.09
CA GLY A 187 10.41 -12.73 -3.12
C GLY A 187 10.92 -12.15 -1.80
N LEU A 188 10.94 -12.98 -0.75
CA LEU A 188 11.73 -12.71 0.45
C LEU A 188 13.11 -13.32 0.31
N THR A 189 14.14 -12.67 0.87
CA THR A 189 15.46 -13.32 1.02
C THR A 189 15.37 -14.56 1.90
N LEU A 190 16.35 -15.46 1.79
CA LEU A 190 16.41 -16.68 2.61
C LEU A 190 16.37 -16.37 4.11
N ASP A 191 17.13 -15.37 4.57
CA ASP A 191 17.12 -14.93 5.96
C ASP A 191 15.75 -14.40 6.41
N SER A 192 15.00 -13.78 5.49
CA SER A 192 13.65 -13.26 5.77
C SER A 192 12.64 -14.40 5.84
N LEU A 193 12.78 -15.43 5.00
CA LEU A 193 11.98 -16.66 5.09
C LEU A 193 12.24 -17.39 6.41
N ASP A 194 13.50 -17.49 6.84
CA ASP A 194 13.85 -18.06 8.14
C ASP A 194 13.32 -17.20 9.30
N SER A 195 13.34 -15.88 9.18
CA SER A 195 12.75 -14.98 10.17
C SER A 195 11.22 -15.14 10.24
N LEU A 196 10.55 -15.30 9.10
CA LEU A 196 9.11 -15.55 9.03
C LEU A 196 8.74 -16.90 9.66
N ALA A 197 9.49 -17.96 9.37
CA ALA A 197 9.23 -19.31 9.85
C ALA A 197 9.66 -19.54 11.30
N CYS A 198 10.80 -18.99 11.71
CA CYS A 198 11.48 -19.36 12.96
C CYS A 198 11.62 -18.20 13.94
N GLY A 199 11.30 -16.98 13.54
CA GLY A 199 11.36 -15.81 14.40
C GLY A 199 10.34 -15.88 15.54
N ASN A 200 10.70 -15.35 16.70
CA ASN A 200 9.85 -15.38 17.90
C ASN A 200 8.43 -14.80 17.69
N ILE A 201 8.27 -13.87 16.74
CA ILE A 201 7.00 -13.20 16.46
C ILE A 201 6.06 -14.07 15.63
N THR A 202 6.56 -14.94 14.75
CA THR A 202 5.72 -15.65 13.76
C THR A 202 5.95 -17.15 13.73
N ARG A 203 6.85 -17.70 14.55
CA ARG A 203 7.16 -19.14 14.57
C ARG A 203 5.95 -20.05 14.77
N HIS A 204 4.97 -19.56 15.51
CA HIS A 204 3.75 -20.28 15.84
C HIS A 204 2.74 -20.30 14.68
N LEU A 205 2.94 -19.47 13.66
CA LEU A 205 2.13 -19.42 12.45
C LEU A 205 2.49 -20.52 11.43
N ASN A 206 3.45 -21.41 11.74
CA ASN A 206 3.78 -22.61 10.96
C ASN A 206 4.17 -22.33 9.48
N PHE A 207 4.94 -21.27 9.23
CA PHE A 207 5.50 -21.00 7.90
C PHE A 207 6.66 -21.93 7.55
N THR A 208 6.81 -22.28 6.28
CA THR A 208 7.96 -23.00 5.72
C THR A 208 9.22 -22.13 5.81
N SER A 209 10.28 -22.66 6.42
CA SER A 209 11.59 -22.02 6.50
C SER A 209 12.35 -22.03 5.17
N SER A 210 13.52 -21.39 5.12
CA SER A 210 14.34 -21.38 3.90
C SER A 210 14.87 -22.79 3.61
N ILE A 211 15.07 -23.13 2.33
CA ILE A 211 15.61 -24.45 1.92
C ILE A 211 17.03 -24.72 2.43
N TYR A 212 17.73 -23.69 2.94
CA TYR A 212 19.06 -23.81 3.52
C TYR A 212 19.03 -23.91 5.04
N ASN A 213 17.85 -23.81 5.65
CA ASN A 213 17.66 -24.07 7.07
C ASN A 213 17.96 -25.55 7.37
N PRO A 214 18.82 -25.88 8.35
CA PRO A 214 19.11 -27.27 8.71
C PRO A 214 17.89 -28.08 9.13
N TYR A 215 16.83 -27.41 9.57
CA TYR A 215 15.58 -28.00 10.04
C TYR A 215 14.43 -27.86 9.03
N TYR A 216 14.73 -27.53 7.76
CA TYR A 216 13.73 -27.39 6.71
C TYR A 216 12.77 -28.61 6.65
N PRO A 217 11.45 -28.42 6.54
CA PRO A 217 10.72 -27.14 6.34
C PRO A 217 10.38 -26.36 7.62
N GLY A 218 10.83 -26.82 8.79
CA GLY A 218 10.57 -26.23 10.10
C GLY A 218 11.78 -25.50 10.67
N CYS A 219 11.83 -25.45 12.01
CA CYS A 219 12.80 -24.65 12.76
C CYS A 219 13.55 -25.44 13.84
N GLU A 220 13.07 -26.64 14.19
CA GLU A 220 13.64 -27.59 15.15
C GLU A 220 13.27 -29.02 14.75
#